data_AF-A0A947BC66-F1
#
_entry.id   AF-A0A947BC66-F1
#
_cell.length_a   1.000
_cell.length_b   1.000
_cell.length_c   1.000
_cell.angle_alpha   90.00
_cell.angle_beta   90.00
_cell.angle_gamma   90.00
#
_symmetry.space_group_name_H-M   'P 1'
#
loop_
_entity.id
_entity.type
_entity.pdbx_description
1 polymer ?
#
loop_
_entity_poly.entity_id
_entity_poly.type
_entity_poly.pdbx_seq_one_letter_code
_entity_poly.pdbx_strand_id
1 'polypeptide(L)'
;MAAWVDKAIQSMMRHRKSSALAACAICAFAAADPATAQSPHACVGLQDMRVPMTEGLDGFFFRVEPDLMMDTRLSDGMIRDVAKLSRSLETRGTTLVYVPIPTKGIVHSDSIGPDAARYGFDARLARALFGDTIAKLRASEVVTVDAAAPLIRNDAGETVFYGADPRMSDTGLRLLAGSIAAELGPEHQGTTEFGTTAGRPSAIPSHDRFLVQMACQASLPPLTAPRYTTRALQHSGPGADRNVVVVGSHITSGPERNLSGFLSEALRRPVTRDVSAETAHGALTSYLTSEAYRADQPEIIIWQVPIWENPARFGDQPMRELSAAAADR
;
A
#
# COMPACT_ATOMS: atom_id res chain seq x y z
N MET A 1 -29.28 50.06 -57.18
CA MET A 1 -29.69 50.46 -58.55
C MET A 1 -29.61 51.97 -58.61
N ALA A 2 -28.81 52.65 -59.41
CA ALA A 2 -27.96 52.30 -60.55
C ALA A 2 -26.95 53.47 -60.80
N ALA A 3 -25.89 53.18 -61.58
CA ALA A 3 -24.96 54.08 -62.30
C ALA A 3 -24.13 55.11 -61.47
N TRP A 4 -22.79 55.08 -61.34
CA TRP A 4 -21.66 55.09 -62.30
C TRP A 4 -21.60 56.32 -63.23
N VAL A 5 -20.75 57.33 -62.90
CA VAL A 5 -20.03 58.27 -63.81
C VAL A 5 -18.87 58.90 -62.99
N ASP A 6 -17.61 58.47 -63.09
CA ASP A 6 -16.56 58.83 -64.06
C ASP A 6 -15.80 60.16 -63.77
N LYS A 7 -14.50 60.04 -63.50
CA LYS A 7 -13.45 61.03 -63.84
C LYS A 7 -12.04 60.40 -63.65
N ALA A 8 -11.57 59.73 -64.71
CA ALA A 8 -10.37 60.09 -65.48
C ALA A 8 -9.56 61.33 -65.01
N ILE A 9 -8.23 61.46 -65.07
CA ILE A 9 -7.16 60.79 -65.83
C ILE A 9 -5.80 61.37 -65.33
N GLN A 10 -4.81 60.48 -65.21
CA GLN A 10 -3.35 60.66 -65.45
C GLN A 10 -2.54 61.80 -64.78
N SER A 11 -1.55 61.38 -63.98
CA SER A 11 -0.16 61.82 -64.21
C SER A 11 0.82 60.68 -63.92
N MET A 12 1.77 60.56 -64.84
CA MET A 12 2.73 59.49 -65.09
C MET A 12 3.98 59.51 -64.20
N MET A 13 4.66 58.35 -64.20
CA MET A 13 6.10 58.14 -63.99
C MET A 13 6.61 58.28 -62.54
N ARG A 14 7.40 57.38 -61.96
CA ARG A 14 8.41 56.47 -62.52
C ARG A 14 8.75 55.37 -61.49
N HIS A 15 9.06 54.21 -62.03
CA HIS A 15 9.62 53.02 -61.38
C HIS A 15 10.55 53.26 -60.18
N ARG A 16 10.28 52.54 -59.07
CA ARG A 16 11.31 51.77 -58.35
C ARG A 16 10.71 50.41 -57.96
N LYS A 17 11.16 49.37 -58.66
CA LYS A 17 11.10 47.98 -58.22
C LYS A 17 12.14 47.77 -57.12
N SER A 18 11.94 46.68 -56.36
CA SER A 18 12.84 46.10 -55.35
C SER A 18 12.67 46.72 -53.95
N SER A 19 12.36 45.99 -52.88
CA SER A 19 12.66 44.60 -52.59
C SER A 19 11.63 44.01 -51.62
N ALA A 20 11.33 42.73 -51.83
CA ALA A 20 10.61 41.88 -50.90
C ALA A 20 11.36 41.76 -49.56
N LEU A 21 10.62 41.87 -48.46
CA LEU A 21 10.94 41.30 -47.16
C LEU A 21 9.61 40.98 -46.49
N ALA A 22 9.00 39.88 -46.94
CA ALA A 22 7.95 39.21 -46.18
C ALA A 22 8.65 38.56 -44.97
N ALA A 23 8.51 39.18 -43.81
CA ALA A 23 8.87 38.55 -42.55
C ALA A 23 7.90 37.39 -42.29
N CYS A 24 8.30 36.18 -42.68
CA CYS A 24 7.70 34.96 -42.17
C CYS A 24 7.96 34.92 -40.67
N ALA A 25 6.96 35.29 -39.87
CA ALA A 25 6.90 34.89 -38.48
C ALA A 25 6.69 33.38 -38.44
N ILE A 26 7.79 32.62 -38.41
CA ILE A 26 7.76 31.22 -38.03
C ILE A 26 7.45 31.22 -36.54
N CYS A 27 6.16 31.14 -36.20
CA CYS A 27 5.75 30.64 -34.89
C CYS A 27 6.23 29.18 -34.83
N ALA A 28 7.40 28.97 -34.23
CA ALA A 28 7.79 27.68 -33.75
C ALA A 28 6.80 27.31 -32.64
N PHE A 29 5.67 26.71 -33.02
CA PHE A 29 4.93 25.84 -32.12
C PHE A 29 5.88 24.68 -31.83
N ALA A 30 6.65 24.80 -30.74
CA ALA A 30 7.19 23.63 -30.08
C ALA A 30 5.98 22.75 -29.78
N ALA A 31 5.82 21.68 -30.56
CA ALA A 31 4.92 20.61 -30.19
C ALA A 31 5.45 20.11 -28.84
N ALA A 32 4.78 20.51 -27.76
CA ALA A 32 4.99 19.88 -26.48
C ALA A 32 4.75 18.39 -26.71
N ASP A 33 5.75 17.56 -26.42
CA ASP A 33 5.57 16.12 -26.44
C ASP A 33 4.31 15.79 -25.63
N PRO A 34 3.36 14.99 -26.14
CA PRO A 34 2.19 14.58 -25.36
C PRO A 34 2.57 13.75 -24.11
N ALA A 35 3.85 13.37 -23.97
CA ALA A 35 4.44 12.85 -22.74
C ALA A 35 4.53 13.90 -21.61
N THR A 36 4.30 15.19 -21.90
CA THR A 36 3.98 16.25 -20.93
C THR A 36 2.48 16.43 -20.79
N ALA A 37 1.73 15.33 -20.70
CA ALA A 37 0.46 15.35 -19.96
C ALA A 37 0.83 15.81 -18.54
N GLN A 38 0.67 17.11 -18.29
CA GLN A 38 1.19 17.80 -17.12
C GLN A 38 0.72 17.07 -15.87
N SER A 39 1.66 16.42 -15.18
CA SER A 39 1.60 16.14 -13.75
C SER A 39 0.78 17.25 -13.07
N PRO A 40 -0.35 16.95 -12.40
CA PRO A 40 -1.12 17.96 -11.67
C PRO A 40 -0.26 18.73 -10.65
N HIS A 41 0.89 18.16 -10.27
CA HIS A 41 1.84 18.75 -9.33
C HIS A 41 3.12 19.30 -9.96
N ALA A 42 3.24 19.25 -11.30
CA ALA A 42 4.44 19.59 -12.07
C ALA A 42 5.73 18.96 -11.48
N CYS A 43 5.66 17.65 -11.21
CA CYS A 43 6.77 16.86 -10.70
C CYS A 43 7.80 16.55 -11.80
N VAL A 44 9.08 16.59 -11.45
CA VAL A 44 10.20 16.29 -12.35
C VAL A 44 11.24 15.40 -11.66
N GLY A 45 11.84 14.47 -12.41
CA GLY A 45 12.93 13.63 -11.89
C GLY A 45 12.51 12.59 -10.85
N LEU A 46 11.22 12.24 -10.75
CA LEU A 46 10.71 11.23 -9.81
C LEU A 46 11.39 9.86 -9.99
N GLN A 47 11.74 9.51 -11.23
CA GLN A 47 12.44 8.28 -11.57
C GLN A 47 13.93 8.27 -11.17
N ASP A 48 14.54 9.45 -10.97
CA ASP A 48 15.96 9.61 -10.67
C ASP A 48 16.23 9.74 -9.15
N MET A 49 15.15 9.73 -8.35
CA MET A 49 15.26 9.76 -6.89
C MET A 49 15.86 8.47 -6.33
N ARG A 50 16.37 8.53 -5.10
CA ARG A 50 16.90 7.35 -4.38
C ARG A 50 15.88 6.21 -4.30
N VAL A 51 14.61 6.55 -4.17
CA VAL A 51 13.48 5.62 -4.33
C VAL A 51 12.73 6.07 -5.56
N PRO A 52 12.97 5.45 -6.74
CA PRO A 52 12.29 5.84 -7.97
C PRO A 52 10.77 5.69 -7.84
N MET A 53 10.05 6.71 -8.30
CA MET A 53 8.59 6.75 -8.25
C MET A 53 8.01 7.22 -9.58
N THR A 54 6.72 6.94 -9.75
CA THR A 54 5.87 7.46 -10.83
C THR A 54 4.70 8.20 -10.22
N GLU A 55 4.27 9.27 -10.87
CA GLU A 55 3.02 9.93 -10.52
C GLU A 55 1.85 9.17 -11.17
N GLY A 56 0.83 8.92 -10.35
CA GLY A 56 -0.43 8.35 -10.76
C GLY A 56 -1.51 9.40 -10.98
N LEU A 57 -2.74 8.93 -10.99
CA LEU A 57 -3.95 9.74 -11.00
C LEU A 57 -4.37 10.05 -9.56
N ASP A 58 -5.24 11.04 -9.38
CA ASP A 58 -5.92 11.35 -8.10
C ASP A 58 -5.00 11.56 -6.89
N GLY A 59 -3.79 12.08 -7.13
CA GLY A 59 -2.80 12.36 -6.07
C GLY A 59 -2.07 11.12 -5.54
N PHE A 60 -2.16 9.99 -6.25
CA PHE A 60 -1.35 8.80 -5.95
C PHE A 60 0.03 8.88 -6.57
N PHE A 61 1.01 8.33 -5.84
CA PHE A 61 2.38 8.13 -6.31
C PHE A 61 2.78 6.68 -6.07
N PHE A 62 3.38 6.04 -7.05
CA PHE A 62 3.72 4.62 -7.00
C PHE A 62 5.24 4.47 -7.09
N ARG A 63 5.84 3.79 -6.12
CA ARG A 63 7.25 3.40 -6.19
C ARG A 63 7.42 2.39 -7.32
N VAL A 64 8.46 2.56 -8.14
CA VAL A 64 8.79 1.58 -9.19
C VAL A 64 8.97 0.20 -8.57
N GLU A 65 9.68 0.13 -7.44
CA GLU A 65 9.67 -1.02 -6.55
C GLU A 65 9.28 -0.55 -5.14
N PRO A 66 8.31 -1.18 -4.46
CA PRO A 66 7.58 -2.39 -4.87
C PRO A 66 6.23 -2.14 -5.56
N ASP A 67 5.74 -0.90 -5.68
CA ASP A 67 4.32 -0.70 -6.03
C ASP A 67 3.98 -1.14 -7.46
N LEU A 68 4.95 -1.09 -8.38
CA LEU A 68 4.83 -1.53 -9.77
C LEU A 68 5.48 -2.90 -10.05
N MET A 69 5.69 -3.73 -9.03
CA MET A 69 6.12 -5.12 -9.23
C MET A 69 4.93 -6.03 -9.57
N MET A 70 5.16 -7.06 -10.38
CA MET A 70 4.13 -8.06 -10.71
C MET A 70 4.37 -9.40 -10.01
N ASP A 71 5.59 -9.67 -9.56
CA ASP A 71 5.91 -10.91 -8.85
C ASP A 71 5.60 -10.80 -7.35
N THR A 72 5.60 -11.95 -6.68
CA THR A 72 5.66 -12.00 -5.22
C THR A 72 7.02 -12.57 -4.84
N ARG A 73 7.64 -12.08 -3.77
CA ARG A 73 8.89 -12.66 -3.25
C ARG A 73 8.66 -13.92 -2.42
N LEU A 74 7.48 -14.53 -2.56
CA LEU A 74 7.07 -15.75 -1.90
C LEU A 74 7.25 -16.96 -2.82
N SER A 75 8.45 -17.53 -2.82
CA SER A 75 8.72 -18.78 -3.57
C SER A 75 8.00 -19.98 -2.96
N ASP A 76 7.81 -21.06 -3.73
CA ASP A 76 7.26 -22.34 -3.22
C ASP A 76 8.08 -22.89 -2.04
N GLY A 77 9.39 -22.67 -2.03
CA GLY A 77 10.25 -23.01 -0.90
C GLY A 77 9.87 -22.26 0.37
N MET A 78 9.64 -20.96 0.23
CA MET A 78 9.23 -20.13 1.35
C MET A 78 7.82 -20.48 1.85
N ILE A 79 6.88 -20.81 0.95
CA ILE A 79 5.54 -21.29 1.35
C ILE A 79 5.66 -22.56 2.21
N ARG A 80 6.51 -23.51 1.81
CA ARG A 80 6.77 -24.71 2.62
C ARG A 80 7.36 -24.36 3.99
N ASP A 81 8.22 -23.36 4.07
CA ASP A 81 8.81 -22.93 5.34
C ASP A 81 7.82 -22.20 6.24
N VAL A 82 6.92 -21.38 5.69
CA VAL A 82 5.78 -20.81 6.42
C VAL A 82 4.86 -21.92 6.93
N ALA A 83 4.60 -22.95 6.13
CA ALA A 83 3.81 -24.10 6.56
C ALA A 83 4.49 -24.90 7.69
N LYS A 84 5.82 -25.07 7.65
CA LYS A 84 6.58 -25.68 8.76
C LYS A 84 6.47 -24.86 10.03
N LEU A 85 6.65 -23.55 9.94
CA LEU A 85 6.51 -22.63 11.07
C LEU A 85 5.09 -22.67 11.66
N SER A 86 4.07 -22.68 10.80
CA SER A 86 2.66 -22.77 11.20
C SER A 86 2.42 -24.04 12.03
N ARG A 87 2.87 -25.20 11.52
CA ARG A 87 2.79 -26.47 12.25
C ARG A 87 3.57 -26.44 13.57
N SER A 88 4.77 -25.85 13.60
CA SER A 88 5.54 -25.72 14.84
C SER A 88 4.76 -24.94 15.91
N LEU A 89 4.13 -23.82 15.54
CA LEU A 89 3.29 -23.03 16.44
C LEU A 89 2.02 -23.78 16.86
N GLU A 90 1.38 -24.51 15.94
CA GLU A 90 0.19 -25.29 16.22
C GLU A 90 0.43 -26.41 17.24
N THR A 91 1.60 -27.08 17.23
CA THR A 91 1.96 -28.08 18.25
C THR A 91 2.00 -27.51 19.67
N ARG A 92 2.03 -26.17 19.79
CA ARG A 92 2.04 -25.43 21.04
C ARG A 92 0.71 -24.70 21.30
N GLY A 93 -0.31 -24.95 20.47
CA GLY A 93 -1.64 -24.36 20.61
C GLY A 93 -1.72 -22.89 20.18
N THR A 94 -0.84 -22.48 19.26
CA THR A 94 -0.85 -21.17 18.60
C THR A 94 -1.17 -21.31 17.12
N THR A 95 -2.24 -20.67 16.65
CA THR A 95 -2.57 -20.54 15.23
C THR A 95 -1.77 -19.39 14.62
N LEU A 96 -1.04 -19.66 13.53
CA LEU A 96 -0.39 -18.61 12.74
C LEU A 96 -1.29 -18.21 11.57
N VAL A 97 -1.75 -16.97 11.55
CA VAL A 97 -2.40 -16.36 10.39
C VAL A 97 -1.34 -15.59 9.60
N TYR A 98 -0.95 -16.13 8.44
CA TYR A 98 -0.05 -15.45 7.52
C TYR A 98 -0.84 -14.49 6.64
N VAL A 99 -0.52 -13.19 6.68
CA VAL A 99 -1.25 -12.14 5.95
C VAL A 99 -0.34 -11.49 4.92
N PRO A 100 -0.39 -11.92 3.64
CA PRO A 100 0.34 -11.29 2.55
C PRO A 100 -0.24 -9.90 2.28
N ILE A 101 0.54 -8.85 2.50
CA ILE A 101 0.09 -7.47 2.29
C ILE A 101 0.34 -7.08 0.82
N PRO A 102 -0.70 -6.73 0.05
CA PRO A 102 -0.57 -6.39 -1.36
C PRO A 102 0.19 -5.07 -1.55
N THR A 103 0.73 -4.86 -2.74
CA THR A 103 1.28 -3.57 -3.13
C THR A 103 0.17 -2.55 -3.38
N LYS A 104 0.52 -1.27 -3.29
CA LYS A 104 -0.41 -0.19 -3.60
C LYS A 104 -0.90 -0.26 -5.05
N GLY A 105 -0.04 -0.68 -5.99
CA GLY A 105 -0.42 -0.84 -7.41
C GLY A 105 -1.43 -1.97 -7.68
N ILE A 106 -1.42 -3.06 -6.89
CA ILE A 106 -2.44 -4.11 -6.97
C ILE A 106 -3.82 -3.56 -6.57
N VAL A 107 -3.86 -2.77 -5.50
CA VAL A 107 -5.09 -2.24 -4.91
C VAL A 107 -5.64 -1.07 -5.73
N HIS A 108 -4.81 -0.05 -5.98
CA HIS A 108 -5.19 1.18 -6.68
C HIS A 108 -4.78 1.14 -8.16
N SER A 109 -5.11 0.05 -8.86
CA SER A 109 -4.76 -0.11 -10.28
C SER A 109 -5.34 0.99 -11.16
N ASP A 110 -6.52 1.50 -10.79
CA ASP A 110 -7.25 2.48 -11.58
C ASP A 110 -6.68 3.90 -11.41
N SER A 111 -5.85 4.10 -10.37
CA SER A 111 -5.11 5.33 -10.14
C SER A 111 -3.70 5.28 -10.74
N ILE A 112 -3.34 4.24 -11.48
CA ILE A 112 -2.03 4.14 -12.12
C ILE A 112 -1.96 5.08 -13.33
N GLY A 113 -0.92 5.91 -13.33
CA GLY A 113 -0.66 6.88 -14.40
C GLY A 113 0.00 6.25 -15.63
N PRO A 114 0.03 6.97 -16.77
CA PRO A 114 0.58 6.47 -18.03
C PRO A 114 2.08 6.13 -17.95
N ASP A 115 2.83 6.75 -17.04
CA ASP A 115 4.27 6.50 -16.89
C ASP A 115 4.57 5.12 -16.29
N ALA A 116 3.64 4.53 -15.54
CA ALA A 116 3.80 3.17 -15.02
C ALA A 116 3.89 2.11 -16.13
N ALA A 117 3.27 2.35 -17.29
CA ALA A 117 3.36 1.48 -18.46
C ALA A 117 4.80 1.31 -18.95
N ARG A 118 5.66 2.32 -18.73
CA ARG A 118 7.09 2.27 -19.08
C ARG A 118 7.86 1.24 -18.24
N TYR A 119 7.33 0.86 -17.08
CA TYR A 119 7.88 -0.16 -16.20
C TYR A 119 7.25 -1.55 -16.43
N GLY A 120 6.37 -1.68 -17.43
CA GLY A 120 5.75 -2.95 -17.81
C GLY A 120 4.75 -3.51 -16.80
N PHE A 121 4.25 -2.68 -15.87
CA PHE A 121 3.29 -3.14 -14.86
C PHE A 121 1.94 -3.51 -15.50
N ASP A 122 1.53 -4.75 -15.31
CA ASP A 122 0.20 -5.27 -15.65
C ASP A 122 -0.56 -5.58 -14.35
N ALA A 123 -1.54 -4.73 -14.03
CA ALA A 123 -2.34 -4.85 -12.82
C ALA A 123 -3.15 -6.17 -12.76
N ARG A 124 -3.59 -6.68 -13.92
CA ARG A 124 -4.37 -7.93 -13.98
C ARG A 124 -3.46 -9.11 -13.69
N LEU A 125 -2.27 -9.12 -14.27
CA LEU A 125 -1.27 -10.14 -13.99
C LEU A 125 -0.82 -10.09 -12.53
N ALA A 126 -0.52 -8.91 -11.99
CA ALA A 126 -0.13 -8.74 -10.58
C ALA A 126 -1.21 -9.26 -9.61
N ARG A 127 -2.49 -8.97 -9.89
CA ARG A 127 -3.64 -9.51 -9.12
C ARG A 127 -3.76 -11.02 -9.24
N ALA A 128 -3.60 -11.57 -10.43
CA ALA A 128 -3.66 -13.02 -10.64
C ALA A 128 -2.53 -13.74 -9.90
N LEU A 129 -1.30 -13.19 -9.94
CA LEU A 129 -0.15 -13.73 -9.22
C LEU A 129 -0.31 -13.62 -7.70
N PHE A 130 -0.87 -12.52 -7.19
CA PHE A 130 -1.23 -12.42 -5.78
C PHE A 130 -2.24 -13.51 -5.37
N GLY A 131 -3.31 -13.68 -6.16
CA GLY A 131 -4.31 -14.73 -5.92
C GLY A 131 -3.74 -16.15 -5.97
N ASP A 132 -2.84 -16.44 -6.90
CA ASP A 132 -2.10 -17.72 -6.97
C ASP A 132 -1.27 -17.96 -5.70
N THR A 133 -0.60 -16.93 -5.20
CA THR A 133 0.14 -17.00 -3.93
C THR A 133 -0.77 -17.35 -2.75
N ILE A 134 -1.95 -16.72 -2.64
CA ILE A 134 -2.96 -17.07 -1.61
C ILE A 134 -3.41 -18.54 -1.77
N ALA A 135 -3.69 -18.98 -3.00
CA ALA A 135 -4.12 -20.34 -3.26
C ALA A 135 -3.06 -21.38 -2.86
N LYS A 136 -1.77 -21.12 -3.16
CA LYS A 136 -0.65 -21.99 -2.78
C LYS A 136 -0.42 -22.06 -1.27
N LEU A 137 -0.57 -20.93 -0.57
CA LEU A 137 -0.53 -20.90 0.90
C LEU A 137 -1.63 -21.77 1.51
N ARG A 138 -2.88 -21.60 1.06
CA ARG A 138 -4.02 -22.42 1.51
C ARG A 138 -3.84 -23.91 1.19
N ALA A 139 -3.36 -24.23 -0.02
CA ALA A 139 -3.05 -25.61 -0.42
C ALA A 139 -1.93 -26.24 0.42
N SER A 140 -1.10 -25.42 1.09
CA SER A 140 -0.06 -25.86 2.03
C SER A 140 -0.53 -25.86 3.49
N GLU A 141 -1.85 -25.76 3.71
CA GLU A 141 -2.50 -25.73 5.03
C GLU A 141 -2.06 -24.54 5.90
N VAL A 142 -1.63 -23.43 5.28
CA VAL A 142 -1.36 -22.18 5.98
C VAL A 142 -2.66 -21.38 6.08
N VAL A 143 -3.07 -21.01 7.30
CA VAL A 143 -4.16 -20.05 7.52
C VAL A 143 -3.75 -18.70 6.96
N THR A 144 -4.47 -18.20 5.96
CA THR A 144 -4.10 -16.98 5.23
C THR A 144 -5.30 -16.22 4.68
N VAL A 145 -5.15 -14.91 4.54
CA VAL A 145 -6.21 -13.97 4.17
C VAL A 145 -5.91 -13.37 2.80
N ASP A 146 -6.93 -13.28 1.93
CA ASP A 146 -6.87 -12.40 0.77
C ASP A 146 -7.02 -10.95 1.21
N ALA A 147 -5.90 -10.31 1.52
CA ALA A 147 -5.85 -8.92 1.95
C ALA A 147 -6.12 -7.91 0.80
N ALA A 148 -6.07 -8.33 -0.47
CA ALA A 148 -6.27 -7.43 -1.60
C ALA A 148 -7.75 -7.24 -1.94
N ALA A 149 -8.53 -8.33 -1.95
CA ALA A 149 -9.93 -8.30 -2.31
C ALA A 149 -10.79 -7.26 -1.57
N PRO A 150 -10.75 -7.13 -0.22
CA PRO A 150 -11.55 -6.12 0.48
C PRO A 150 -11.11 -4.68 0.15
N LEU A 151 -9.81 -4.46 -0.09
CA LEU A 151 -9.25 -3.16 -0.40
C LEU A 151 -9.57 -2.71 -1.83
N ILE A 152 -9.66 -3.66 -2.77
CA ILE A 152 -10.04 -3.40 -4.16
C ILE A 152 -11.54 -3.10 -4.25
N ARG A 153 -12.39 -3.87 -3.56
CA ARG A 153 -13.85 -3.64 -3.61
C ARG A 153 -14.21 -2.28 -3.03
N ASN A 154 -13.71 -1.97 -1.83
CA ASN A 154 -13.84 -0.69 -1.14
C ASN A 154 -15.15 0.06 -1.48
N ASP A 155 -16.29 -0.53 -1.11
CA ASP A 155 -17.62 -0.10 -1.57
C ASP A 155 -17.97 1.36 -1.19
N ALA A 156 -17.28 1.93 -0.21
CA ALA A 156 -17.45 3.31 0.24
C ALA A 156 -16.67 4.35 -0.59
N GLY A 157 -15.77 3.93 -1.47
CA GLY A 157 -14.90 4.81 -2.25
C GLY A 157 -13.86 5.57 -1.41
N GLU A 158 -13.62 5.15 -0.17
CA GLU A 158 -12.68 5.79 0.74
C GLU A 158 -11.22 5.43 0.38
N THR A 159 -10.27 6.33 0.61
CA THR A 159 -8.86 6.05 0.37
C THR A 159 -8.37 4.91 1.28
N VAL A 160 -7.92 3.76 0.73
CA VAL A 160 -7.41 2.60 1.50
C VAL A 160 -5.87 2.55 1.62
N PHE A 161 -5.16 3.32 0.81
CA PHE A 161 -3.72 3.62 0.93
C PHE A 161 -3.53 5.12 0.74
N TYR A 162 -2.61 5.72 1.48
CA TYR A 162 -2.32 7.13 1.28
C TYR A 162 -1.68 7.39 -0.10
N GLY A 163 -2.00 8.54 -0.71
CA GLY A 163 -1.58 8.86 -2.08
C GLY A 163 -0.06 8.85 -2.27
N ALA A 164 0.64 9.75 -1.58
CA ALA A 164 2.09 9.90 -1.64
C ALA A 164 2.86 9.18 -0.51
N ASP A 165 2.32 8.08 0.01
CA ASP A 165 2.92 7.32 1.11
C ASP A 165 2.68 5.81 0.92
N PRO A 166 3.57 4.94 1.42
CA PRO A 166 3.44 3.50 1.21
C PRO A 166 2.43 2.82 2.15
N ARG A 167 1.97 3.49 3.21
CA ARG A 167 1.12 2.90 4.25
C ARG A 167 -0.35 2.85 3.84
N MET A 168 -1.04 1.83 4.33
CA MET A 168 -2.50 1.78 4.32
C MET A 168 -3.10 2.90 5.18
N SER A 169 -4.28 3.38 4.80
CA SER A 169 -5.08 4.26 5.65
C SER A 169 -5.80 3.46 6.74
N ASP A 170 -6.40 4.15 7.71
CA ASP A 170 -7.23 3.50 8.72
C ASP A 170 -8.42 2.74 8.13
N THR A 171 -9.02 3.22 7.04
CA THR A 171 -10.04 2.45 6.31
C THR A 171 -9.47 1.14 5.77
N GLY A 172 -8.27 1.18 5.16
CA GLY A 172 -7.60 -0.02 4.69
C GLY A 172 -7.34 -1.02 5.82
N LEU A 173 -6.85 -0.54 6.97
CA LEU A 173 -6.61 -1.38 8.14
C LEU A 173 -7.90 -1.97 8.72
N ARG A 174 -9.01 -1.21 8.74
CA ARG A 174 -10.32 -1.69 9.20
C ARG A 174 -10.88 -2.78 8.30
N LEU A 175 -10.77 -2.61 6.97
CA LEU A 175 -11.15 -3.62 5.99
C LEU A 175 -10.30 -4.89 6.10
N LEU A 176 -8.99 -4.73 6.34
CA LEU A 176 -8.08 -5.83 6.59
C LEU A 176 -8.44 -6.59 7.87
N ALA A 177 -8.70 -5.87 8.97
CA ALA A 177 -9.11 -6.46 10.24
C ALA A 177 -10.40 -7.29 10.11
N GLY A 178 -11.40 -6.76 9.40
CA GLY A 178 -12.63 -7.51 9.12
C GLY A 178 -12.39 -8.79 8.31
N SER A 179 -11.46 -8.75 7.36
CA SER A 179 -11.12 -9.92 6.54
C SER A 179 -10.35 -10.98 7.32
N ILE A 180 -9.45 -10.56 8.21
CA ILE A 180 -8.75 -11.47 9.14
C ILE A 180 -9.75 -12.12 10.10
N ALA A 181 -10.67 -11.36 10.68
CA ALA A 181 -11.69 -11.91 11.57
C ALA A 181 -12.64 -12.88 10.84
N ALA A 182 -12.99 -12.60 9.59
CA ALA A 182 -13.80 -13.49 8.78
C ALA A 182 -13.09 -14.82 8.44
N GLU A 183 -11.80 -14.78 8.11
CA GLU A 183 -11.00 -15.99 7.85
C GLU A 183 -10.82 -16.85 9.10
N LEU A 184 -10.64 -16.21 10.27
CA LEU A 184 -10.53 -16.92 11.55
C LEU A 184 -11.84 -17.56 12.00
N GLY A 185 -13.00 -17.13 11.49
CA GLY A 185 -14.28 -17.75 11.80
C GLY A 185 -14.79 -17.52 13.23
N PRO A 186 -16.03 -17.97 13.52
CA PRO A 186 -16.70 -17.73 14.79
C PRO A 186 -16.06 -18.48 15.98
N GLU A 187 -15.31 -19.55 15.75
CA GLU A 187 -14.64 -20.33 16.79
C GLU A 187 -13.49 -19.57 17.47
N HIS A 188 -12.90 -18.59 16.77
CA HIS A 188 -11.88 -17.71 17.31
C HIS A 188 -12.45 -16.38 17.83
N GLN A 189 -13.77 -16.16 17.69
CA GLN A 189 -14.45 -14.97 18.17
C GLN A 189 -14.60 -14.99 19.70
N GLY A 190 -14.42 -13.84 20.34
CA GLY A 190 -14.60 -13.71 21.78
C GLY A 190 -15.89 -13.03 22.16
N THR A 191 -15.98 -12.73 23.44
CA THR A 191 -17.19 -12.16 24.03
C THR A 191 -17.08 -10.67 24.32
N THR A 192 -15.86 -10.14 24.34
CA THR A 192 -15.58 -8.77 24.76
C THR A 192 -16.02 -7.77 23.69
N GLU A 193 -16.91 -6.85 24.06
CA GLU A 193 -17.33 -5.77 23.17
C GLU A 193 -16.31 -4.64 23.16
N PHE A 194 -15.93 -4.18 21.98
CA PHE A 194 -15.06 -3.03 21.79
C PHE A 194 -15.78 -1.95 20.97
N GLY A 195 -15.37 -0.71 21.19
CA GLY A 195 -15.81 0.43 20.39
C GLY A 195 -14.62 1.27 19.96
N THR A 196 -14.55 1.52 18.65
CA THR A 196 -13.58 2.44 18.05
C THR A 196 -14.16 3.85 17.94
N THR A 197 -13.39 4.84 18.37
CA THR A 197 -13.72 6.26 18.20
C THR A 197 -12.65 6.97 17.39
N ALA A 198 -13.08 7.91 16.54
CA ALA A 198 -12.20 8.77 15.76
C ALA A 198 -11.91 10.06 16.53
N GLY A 199 -10.64 10.39 16.69
CA GLY A 199 -10.19 11.70 17.16
C GLY A 199 -10.34 12.78 16.09
N ARG A 200 -9.80 13.97 16.37
CA ARG A 200 -9.70 15.03 15.36
C ARG A 200 -8.67 14.64 14.30
N PRO A 201 -8.93 14.87 13.00
CA PRO A 201 -7.93 14.73 11.96
C PRO A 201 -6.69 15.60 12.22
N SER A 202 -5.52 15.01 12.03
CA SER A 202 -4.23 15.69 12.14
C SER A 202 -3.29 15.28 11.01
N ALA A 203 -2.29 16.11 10.74
CA ALA A 203 -1.27 15.78 9.76
C ALA A 203 -0.45 14.56 10.18
N ILE A 204 -0.19 13.66 9.23
CA ILE A 204 0.65 12.48 9.42
C ILE A 204 2.01 12.74 8.79
N PRO A 205 3.11 12.67 9.56
CA PRO A 205 4.45 12.72 9.00
C PRO A 205 4.68 11.57 8.00
N SER A 206 5.28 11.89 6.86
CA SER A 206 5.57 10.93 5.80
C SER A 206 6.88 11.30 5.11
N HIS A 207 7.84 10.37 5.16
CA HIS A 207 9.13 10.55 4.51
C HIS A 207 8.97 10.50 2.98
N ASP A 208 8.25 9.51 2.45
CA ASP A 208 7.97 9.39 1.01
C ASP A 208 7.26 10.64 0.46
N ARG A 209 6.22 11.14 1.12
CA ARG A 209 5.55 12.38 0.69
C ARG A 209 6.54 13.55 0.68
N PHE A 210 7.40 13.66 1.69
CA PHE A 210 8.41 14.71 1.74
C PHE A 210 9.38 14.59 0.55
N LEU A 211 9.86 13.39 0.22
CA LEU A 211 10.74 13.17 -0.93
C LEU A 211 10.06 13.53 -2.26
N VAL A 212 8.81 13.09 -2.46
CA VAL A 212 8.04 13.44 -3.67
C VAL A 212 7.83 14.96 -3.73
N GLN A 213 7.50 15.60 -2.61
CA GLN A 213 7.29 17.05 -2.57
C GLN A 213 8.52 17.84 -3.03
N MET A 214 9.74 17.35 -2.75
CA MET A 214 10.98 17.99 -3.20
C MET A 214 11.17 17.95 -4.72
N ALA A 215 10.50 17.01 -5.40
CA ALA A 215 10.52 16.85 -6.84
C ALA A 215 9.38 17.60 -7.55
N CYS A 216 8.44 18.21 -6.83
CA CYS A 216 7.23 18.83 -7.36
C CYS A 216 7.18 20.33 -7.10
N GLN A 217 6.74 21.10 -8.10
CA GLN A 217 6.58 22.55 -7.96
C GLN A 217 5.31 22.92 -7.19
N ALA A 218 4.22 22.19 -7.40
CA ALA A 218 2.99 22.40 -6.64
C ALA A 218 3.04 21.64 -5.31
N SER A 219 2.30 22.15 -4.32
CA SER A 219 2.13 21.43 -3.05
C SER A 219 1.32 20.15 -3.27
N LEU A 220 1.85 19.04 -2.77
CA LEU A 220 1.12 17.78 -2.66
C LEU A 220 0.07 17.88 -1.56
N PRO A 221 -1.07 17.19 -1.69
CA PRO A 221 -2.05 17.10 -0.61
C PRO A 221 -1.38 16.69 0.71
N PRO A 222 -1.71 17.34 1.85
CA PRO A 222 -1.23 16.87 3.13
C PRO A 222 -1.83 15.50 3.43
N LEU A 223 -1.04 14.61 4.03
CA LEU A 223 -1.58 13.39 4.60
C LEU A 223 -2.27 13.75 5.92
N THR A 224 -3.58 13.57 5.98
CA THR A 224 -4.37 13.80 7.20
C THR A 224 -5.26 12.60 7.47
N ALA A 225 -5.33 12.19 8.74
CA ALA A 225 -6.31 11.23 9.21
C ALA A 225 -6.64 11.49 10.69
N PRO A 226 -7.84 11.11 11.16
CA PRO A 226 -8.12 11.08 12.59
C PRO A 226 -7.30 9.98 13.26
N ARG A 227 -6.87 10.23 14.49
CA ARG A 227 -6.33 9.15 15.32
C ARG A 227 -7.48 8.31 15.84
N TYR A 228 -7.54 7.04 15.44
CA TYR A 228 -8.50 6.10 15.99
C TYR A 228 -8.04 5.54 17.33
N THR A 229 -9.00 5.27 18.22
CA THR A 229 -8.74 4.62 19.50
C THR A 229 -9.84 3.63 19.78
N THR A 230 -9.45 2.40 20.08
CA THR A 230 -10.37 1.30 20.39
C THR A 230 -10.29 0.97 21.88
N ARG A 231 -11.45 0.79 22.52
CA ARG A 231 -11.54 0.44 23.94
C ARG A 231 -12.61 -0.61 24.15
N ALA A 232 -12.39 -1.50 25.13
CA ALA A 232 -13.44 -2.39 25.60
C ALA A 232 -14.60 -1.57 26.20
N LEU A 233 -15.83 -1.85 25.75
CA LEU A 233 -17.06 -1.21 26.21
C LEU A 233 -17.60 -1.86 27.49
N GLN A 234 -17.27 -3.13 27.69
CA GLN A 234 -17.54 -3.88 28.92
C GLN A 234 -16.28 -4.60 29.37
N HIS A 235 -16.04 -4.62 30.68
CA HIS A 235 -14.92 -5.37 31.25
C HIS A 235 -15.35 -6.83 31.39
N SER A 236 -14.97 -7.67 30.44
CA SER A 236 -15.01 -9.12 30.63
C SER A 236 -14.12 -9.45 31.84
N GLY A 237 -14.58 -10.30 32.76
CA GLY A 237 -13.78 -10.71 33.92
C GLY A 237 -12.43 -11.32 33.53
N PRO A 238 -11.46 -11.43 34.46
CA PRO A 238 -10.12 -11.92 34.15
C PRO A 238 -10.18 -13.32 33.51
N GLY A 239 -9.59 -13.48 32.33
CA GLY A 239 -9.23 -14.80 31.78
C GLY A 239 -10.18 -15.48 30.80
N ALA A 240 -11.13 -14.78 30.16
CA ALA A 240 -12.02 -15.43 29.19
C ALA A 240 -11.42 -15.59 27.78
N ASP A 241 -10.68 -14.60 27.28
CA ASP A 241 -10.16 -14.60 25.91
C ASP A 241 -8.63 -14.76 25.92
N ARG A 242 -8.09 -15.86 25.34
CA ARG A 242 -6.63 -16.01 25.15
C ARG A 242 -6.08 -14.94 24.20
N ASN A 243 -4.80 -14.65 24.31
CA ASN A 243 -4.17 -13.51 23.63
C ASN A 243 -4.08 -13.64 22.11
N VAL A 244 -4.37 -12.54 21.42
CA VAL A 244 -4.05 -12.32 20.01
C VAL A 244 -2.88 -11.36 19.91
N VAL A 245 -1.90 -11.67 19.06
CA VAL A 245 -0.74 -10.81 18.80
C VAL A 245 -0.64 -10.51 17.31
N VAL A 246 -0.37 -9.24 16.99
CA VAL A 246 -0.06 -8.80 15.63
C VAL A 246 1.44 -8.54 15.53
N VAL A 247 2.06 -9.06 14.48
CA VAL A 247 3.48 -8.83 14.18
C VAL A 247 3.64 -8.46 12.71
N GLY A 248 4.52 -7.52 12.38
CA GLY A 248 4.80 -7.16 10.98
C GLY A 248 5.80 -6.03 10.82
N SER A 249 6.05 -5.60 9.58
CA SER A 249 7.01 -4.52 9.33
C SER A 249 6.47 -3.15 9.71
N HIS A 250 7.34 -2.15 9.88
CA HIS A 250 6.98 -0.78 10.23
C HIS A 250 5.99 -0.14 9.23
N ILE A 251 5.91 -0.66 8.00
CA ILE A 251 4.95 -0.21 6.97
C ILE A 251 3.53 -0.78 7.23
N THR A 252 3.42 -1.95 7.88
CA THR A 252 2.17 -2.73 8.02
C THR A 252 1.67 -2.91 9.46
N SER A 253 2.56 -3.04 10.46
CA SER A 253 2.26 -3.08 11.91
C SER A 253 2.86 -1.93 12.74
N GLY A 254 2.28 -1.62 13.89
CA GLY A 254 2.81 -0.63 14.83
C GLY A 254 1.71 0.12 15.60
N PRO A 255 1.94 0.48 16.88
CA PRO A 255 0.91 0.99 17.80
C PRO A 255 0.38 2.38 17.43
N GLU A 256 1.10 3.11 16.57
CA GLU A 256 0.66 4.40 16.04
C GLU A 256 -0.54 4.24 15.09
N ARG A 257 -0.77 3.01 14.61
CA ARG A 257 -1.89 2.61 13.75
C ARG A 257 -2.91 1.81 14.57
N ASN A 258 -4.19 1.96 14.27
CA ASN A 258 -5.25 1.32 15.05
C ASN A 258 -5.62 -0.10 14.52
N LEU A 259 -4.70 -0.83 13.86
CA LEU A 259 -5.02 -2.17 13.37
C LEU A 259 -5.36 -3.13 14.51
N SER A 260 -4.56 -3.14 15.58
CA SER A 260 -4.82 -3.91 16.80
C SER A 260 -6.19 -3.60 17.40
N GLY A 261 -6.58 -2.32 17.37
CA GLY A 261 -7.91 -1.88 17.76
C GLY A 261 -9.02 -2.43 16.86
N PHE A 262 -8.92 -2.21 15.55
CA PHE A 262 -9.91 -2.72 14.58
C PHE A 262 -10.03 -4.24 14.63
N LEU A 263 -8.93 -4.97 14.81
CA LEU A 263 -8.93 -6.41 15.04
C LEU A 263 -9.63 -6.77 16.34
N SER A 264 -9.39 -6.01 17.41
CA SER A 264 -10.05 -6.29 18.69
C SER A 264 -11.56 -6.16 18.60
N GLU A 265 -12.03 -5.14 17.89
CA GLU A 265 -13.44 -4.94 17.60
C GLU A 265 -14.03 -6.03 16.70
N ALA A 266 -13.34 -6.37 15.60
CA ALA A 266 -13.80 -7.39 14.67
C ALA A 266 -13.84 -8.80 15.29
N LEU A 267 -12.85 -9.15 16.11
CA LEU A 267 -12.73 -10.44 16.78
C LEU A 267 -13.51 -10.51 18.10
N ARG A 268 -13.97 -9.38 18.62
CA ARG A 268 -14.54 -9.28 19.98
C ARG A 268 -13.58 -9.84 21.06
N ARG A 269 -12.28 -9.64 20.86
CA ARG A 269 -11.19 -10.15 21.72
C ARG A 269 -10.06 -9.14 21.79
N PRO A 270 -9.34 -9.02 22.91
CA PRO A 270 -8.20 -8.12 22.97
C PRO A 270 -7.03 -8.62 22.10
N VAL A 271 -6.54 -7.74 21.22
CA VAL A 271 -5.17 -7.83 20.69
C VAL A 271 -4.23 -7.29 21.76
N THR A 272 -3.45 -8.17 22.39
CA THR A 272 -2.65 -7.79 23.56
C THR A 272 -1.31 -7.18 23.20
N ARG A 273 -0.82 -7.42 21.98
CA ARG A 273 0.45 -6.87 21.48
C ARG A 273 0.40 -6.58 19.99
N ASP A 274 1.05 -5.48 19.61
CA ASP A 274 1.30 -5.06 18.23
C ASP A 274 2.81 -4.81 18.11
N VAL A 275 3.52 -5.74 17.48
CA VAL A 275 4.99 -5.74 17.38
C VAL A 275 5.38 -5.34 15.96
N SER A 276 6.13 -4.26 15.85
CA SER A 276 6.67 -3.77 14.59
C SER A 276 8.18 -3.73 14.61
N ALA A 277 8.80 -4.09 13.48
CA ALA A 277 10.23 -3.90 13.24
C ALA A 277 10.47 -3.44 11.81
N GLU A 278 11.73 -3.20 11.42
CA GLU A 278 12.07 -2.80 10.05
C GLU A 278 11.54 -3.79 9.00
N THR A 279 11.57 -5.09 9.31
CA THR A 279 11.03 -6.16 8.44
C THR A 279 10.03 -7.02 9.20
N ALA A 280 9.15 -7.67 8.45
CA ALA A 280 8.17 -8.58 9.02
C ALA A 280 8.82 -9.79 9.69
N HIS A 281 9.92 -10.30 9.12
CA HIS A 281 10.74 -11.34 9.75
C HIS A 281 11.32 -10.86 11.07
N GLY A 282 11.95 -9.69 11.10
CA GLY A 282 12.55 -9.14 12.32
C GLY A 282 11.53 -8.95 13.44
N ALA A 283 10.31 -8.53 13.10
CA ALA A 283 9.22 -8.38 14.07
C ALA A 283 8.84 -9.72 14.69
N LEU A 284 8.60 -10.75 13.88
CA LEU A 284 8.27 -12.08 14.39
C LEU A 284 9.42 -12.69 15.22
N THR A 285 10.67 -12.60 14.74
CA THR A 285 11.84 -13.08 15.49
C THR A 285 11.97 -12.37 16.84
N SER A 286 11.81 -11.04 16.87
CA SER A 286 11.87 -10.27 18.11
C SER A 286 10.78 -10.70 19.10
N TYR A 287 9.58 -11.02 18.60
CA TYR A 287 8.49 -11.48 19.44
C TYR A 287 8.71 -12.91 19.97
N LEU A 288 9.02 -13.87 19.10
CA LEU A 288 9.19 -15.28 19.50
C LEU A 288 10.38 -15.50 20.46
N THR A 289 11.39 -14.62 20.43
CA THR A 289 12.53 -14.65 21.35
C THR A 289 12.33 -13.82 22.62
N SER A 290 11.19 -13.13 22.75
CA SER A 290 10.92 -12.23 23.87
C SER A 290 10.49 -12.97 25.14
N GLU A 291 10.72 -12.35 26.30
CA GLU A 291 10.14 -12.83 27.57
C GLU A 291 8.61 -12.82 27.54
N ALA A 292 8.00 -11.89 26.80
CA ALA A 292 6.56 -11.80 26.66
C ALA A 292 5.95 -13.05 25.99
N TYR A 293 6.60 -13.59 24.96
CA TYR A 293 6.16 -14.84 24.32
C TYR A 293 6.35 -16.04 25.25
N ARG A 294 7.48 -16.12 25.95
CA ARG A 294 7.75 -17.21 26.92
C ARG A 294 6.79 -17.20 28.11
N ALA A 295 6.43 -16.03 28.61
CA ALA A 295 5.57 -15.89 29.78
C ALA A 295 4.09 -16.12 29.45
N ASP A 296 3.66 -15.77 28.24
CA ASP A 296 2.23 -15.69 27.88
C ASP A 296 2.02 -15.98 26.39
N GLN A 297 2.02 -17.28 26.07
CA GLN A 297 1.93 -17.76 24.69
C GLN A 297 0.56 -17.44 24.07
N PRO A 298 0.52 -16.80 22.88
CA PRO A 298 -0.72 -16.39 22.27
C PRO A 298 -1.49 -17.59 21.68
N GLU A 299 -2.81 -17.45 21.60
CA GLU A 299 -3.63 -18.37 20.80
C GLU A 299 -3.47 -18.08 19.32
N ILE A 300 -3.33 -16.80 18.95
CA ILE A 300 -3.26 -16.38 17.55
C ILE A 300 -2.10 -15.41 17.36
N ILE A 301 -1.26 -15.69 16.36
CA ILE A 301 -0.29 -14.73 15.83
C ILE A 301 -0.75 -14.34 14.43
N ILE A 302 -1.00 -13.06 14.22
CA ILE A 302 -1.29 -12.47 12.91
C ILE A 302 0.02 -11.88 12.38
N TRP A 303 0.60 -12.52 11.37
CA TRP A 303 1.87 -12.10 10.79
C TRP A 303 1.64 -11.39 9.45
N GLN A 304 1.77 -10.06 9.47
CA GLN A 304 1.66 -9.22 8.29
C GLN A 304 2.99 -9.18 7.53
N VAL A 305 2.98 -9.64 6.29
CA VAL A 305 4.18 -9.68 5.44
C VAL A 305 3.89 -9.03 4.09
N PRO A 306 4.48 -7.87 3.79
CA PRO A 306 4.43 -7.35 2.43
C PRO A 306 4.97 -8.33 1.40
N ILE A 307 4.28 -8.47 0.27
CA ILE A 307 4.66 -9.45 -0.77
C ILE A 307 6.01 -9.16 -1.44
N TRP A 308 6.55 -7.96 -1.26
CA TRP A 308 7.88 -7.57 -1.71
C TRP A 308 8.98 -7.87 -0.68
N GLU A 309 8.62 -8.22 0.54
CA GLU A 309 9.57 -8.74 1.52
C GLU A 309 9.80 -10.23 1.25
N ASN A 310 11.06 -10.65 1.33
CA ASN A 310 11.43 -12.06 1.43
C ASN A 310 11.90 -12.32 2.88
N PRO A 311 11.04 -12.80 3.78
CA PRO A 311 11.42 -13.20 5.14
C PRO A 311 12.58 -14.19 5.22
N ALA A 312 12.85 -14.94 4.15
CA ALA A 312 13.96 -15.87 4.09
C ALA A 312 15.31 -15.16 3.78
N ARG A 313 15.27 -13.90 3.30
CA ARG A 313 16.33 -12.92 2.93
C ARG A 313 17.60 -13.44 2.20
N PHE A 314 18.19 -14.57 2.57
CA PHE A 314 19.43 -15.16 2.05
C PHE A 314 19.47 -16.71 2.05
N GLY A 315 18.33 -17.40 2.13
CA GLY A 315 18.26 -18.86 2.14
C GLY A 315 17.20 -19.35 3.11
N ASP A 316 17.21 -20.63 3.45
CA ASP A 316 16.20 -21.22 4.35
C ASP A 316 16.55 -21.09 5.85
N GLN A 317 17.76 -20.62 6.18
CA GLN A 317 18.22 -20.48 7.57
C GLN A 317 17.32 -19.59 8.44
N PRO A 318 16.91 -18.37 8.02
CA PRO A 318 16.09 -17.52 8.88
C PRO A 318 14.73 -18.15 9.23
N MET A 319 14.13 -18.90 8.31
CA MET A 319 12.88 -19.60 8.57
C MET A 319 13.06 -20.84 9.47
N ARG A 320 14.21 -21.51 9.39
CA ARG A 320 14.57 -22.57 10.35
C ARG A 320 14.73 -22.02 11.76
N GLU A 321 15.39 -20.87 11.91
CA GLU A 321 15.56 -20.20 13.20
C GLU A 321 14.21 -19.81 13.81
N LEU A 322 13.29 -19.25 13.01
CA LEU A 322 11.91 -19.00 13.44
C LEU A 322 11.19 -20.28 13.87
N SER A 323 11.31 -21.35 13.08
CA SER A 323 10.66 -22.63 13.39
C SER A 323 11.22 -23.27 14.66
N ALA A 324 12.52 -23.09 14.93
CA ALA A 324 13.17 -23.53 16.15
C ALA A 324 12.71 -22.69 17.36
N ALA A 325 12.69 -21.36 17.23
CA ALA A 325 12.22 -20.46 18.28
C ALA A 325 10.73 -20.68 18.61
N ALA A 326 9.90 -20.98 17.60
CA ALA A 326 8.50 -21.34 17.80
C ALA A 326 8.32 -22.68 18.55
N ALA A 327 9.26 -23.61 18.40
CA ALA A 327 9.24 -24.91 19.04
C ALA A 327 9.89 -24.93 20.44
N ASP A 328 10.73 -23.94 20.75
CA ASP A 328 11.49 -23.85 22.01
C ASP A 328 10.60 -23.43 23.20
N ARG A 329 11.01 -23.80 24.43
CA ARG A 329 10.32 -23.49 25.69
C ARG A 329 11.04 -22.42 26.49
#